data_AF-A0A6J7FZW5-F1
#
_entry.id   AF-A0A6J7FZW5-F1
#
_cell.length_a   1.000
_cell.length_b   1.000
_cell.length_c   1.000
_cell.angle_alpha   90.00
_cell.angle_beta   90.00
_cell.angle_gamma   90.00
#
_symmetry.space_group_name_H-M   'P 1'
#
loop_
_entity.id
_entity.type
_entity.pdbx_description
1 polymer ?
#
loop_
_entity_poly.entity_id
_entity_poly.type
_entity_poly.pdbx_seq_one_letter_code
_entity_poly.pdbx_strand_id
1 'polypeptide(L)'
;MSIMVISGMDRDGLPYGNFLLDSMAGGGGAYNDHDGLTGSGDFCAPRPTITNVETHEANGPILYLYRSIMQDSAGAGRQRGGYGAGLAITPHDTDSLVAMMVGHGIEVPNSAGIFGGFEGACGINEKLEKVEGLSPVGRVSSFDDHAQWPGQRVDVGAKPGFVPLTGGEVISYTFQGGGGYGDPLERDIDAVTQDVNEGYLSGDEASKVYGVVFNAQGVMDVGGTEERRASIRAERVGSSRLSPSGALNAKRSGRALTPELSVNQDKTIRCSCGHSFGPGPDWKAGSAKRVVPSVDHGRHVRTHVELEIREYSCPGCGTLLESNVSRIGAPDLITSELQ
;
A
#
# COMPACT_ATOMS: atom_id res chain seq x y z
N MET A 1 -2.46 7.36 -10.46
CA MET A 1 -3.83 7.68 -10.91
C MET A 1 -4.43 6.56 -11.76
N SER A 2 -5.64 6.11 -11.41
CA SER A 2 -6.48 5.21 -12.21
C SER A 2 -7.78 5.93 -12.54
N ILE A 3 -8.05 6.19 -13.82
CA ILE A 3 -9.24 6.93 -14.26
C ILE A 3 -10.29 5.95 -14.78
N MET A 4 -11.54 6.13 -14.35
CA MET A 4 -12.69 5.45 -14.92
C MET A 4 -13.46 6.44 -15.81
N VAL A 5 -13.67 6.07 -17.06
CA VAL A 5 -14.63 6.73 -17.95
C VAL A 5 -15.87 5.85 -18.00
N ILE A 6 -17.04 6.46 -17.86
CA ILE A 6 -18.31 5.76 -18.01
C ILE A 6 -19.15 6.46 -19.07
N SER A 7 -19.73 5.68 -19.98
CA SER A 7 -20.56 6.21 -21.06
C SER A 7 -21.73 5.28 -21.38
N GLY A 8 -22.73 5.81 -22.07
CA GLY A 8 -23.92 5.08 -22.48
C GLY A 8 -25.09 6.01 -22.73
N MET A 9 -26.28 5.56 -22.36
CA MET A 9 -27.50 6.37 -22.41
C MET A 9 -27.97 6.66 -20.97
N ASP A 10 -28.39 7.89 -20.70
CA ASP A 10 -29.00 8.25 -19.43
C ASP A 10 -30.48 7.82 -19.34
N ARG A 11 -31.11 8.16 -18.21
CA ARG A 11 -32.51 7.86 -17.89
C ARG A 11 -33.53 8.48 -18.85
N ASP A 12 -33.15 9.54 -19.56
CA ASP A 12 -33.98 10.25 -20.53
C ASP A 12 -33.68 9.80 -21.97
N GLY A 13 -32.78 8.83 -22.14
CA GLY A 13 -32.36 8.32 -23.45
C GLY A 13 -31.42 9.26 -24.20
N LEU A 14 -30.71 10.16 -23.50
CA LEU A 14 -29.69 11.02 -24.08
C LEU A 14 -28.29 10.42 -23.91
N PRO A 15 -27.33 10.77 -24.78
CA PRO A 15 -25.95 10.33 -24.63
C PRO A 15 -25.34 10.82 -23.32
N TYR A 16 -24.78 9.89 -22.56
CA TYR A 16 -24.07 10.15 -21.31
C TYR A 16 -22.59 9.78 -21.44
N GLY A 17 -21.73 10.61 -20.84
CA GLY A 17 -20.29 10.38 -20.75
C GLY A 17 -19.71 11.16 -19.59
N ASN A 18 -18.93 10.51 -18.73
CA ASN A 18 -18.33 11.15 -17.58
C ASN A 18 -16.95 10.56 -17.24
N PHE A 19 -16.07 11.41 -16.71
CA PHE A 19 -14.83 11.01 -16.07
C PHE A 19 -15.06 10.92 -14.56
N LEU A 20 -15.03 9.72 -14.01
CA LEU A 20 -15.05 9.52 -12.57
C LEU A 20 -13.61 9.65 -12.05
N LEU A 21 -13.36 10.78 -11.41
CA LEU A 21 -12.06 11.17 -10.88
C LEU A 21 -11.93 10.90 -9.38
N ASP A 22 -12.71 9.96 -8.83
CA ASP A 22 -12.62 9.57 -7.42
C ASP A 22 -11.20 9.10 -7.03
N SER A 23 -10.41 8.60 -7.98
CA SER A 23 -9.01 8.24 -7.75
C SER A 23 -8.11 9.39 -7.31
N MET A 24 -8.57 10.63 -7.47
CA MET A 24 -7.90 11.80 -6.93
C MET A 24 -7.92 11.84 -5.39
N ALA A 25 -8.58 10.89 -4.72
CA ALA A 25 -8.45 10.65 -3.29
C ALA A 25 -7.54 9.46 -2.95
N GLY A 26 -6.46 9.26 -3.72
CA GLY A 26 -5.38 8.32 -3.38
C GLY A 26 -4.58 8.73 -2.13
N GLY A 27 -3.83 7.78 -1.58
CA GLY A 27 -3.00 7.99 -0.40
C GLY A 27 -1.66 8.67 -0.71
N GLY A 28 -1.30 9.70 0.06
CA GLY A 28 -0.02 10.39 -0.05
C GLY A 28 1.14 9.64 0.59
N GLY A 29 2.36 9.82 0.08
CA GLY A 29 3.57 9.24 0.68
C GLY A 29 3.82 9.75 2.10
N ALA A 30 4.44 8.91 2.92
CA ALA A 30 4.82 9.25 4.28
C ALA A 30 5.92 10.33 4.31
N TYR A 31 5.93 11.12 5.38
CA TYR A 31 6.96 12.11 5.66
C TYR A 31 7.99 11.52 6.63
N ASN A 32 9.10 12.22 6.85
CA ASN A 32 10.10 11.76 7.82
C ASN A 32 9.65 11.93 9.28
N ASP A 33 8.71 12.85 9.51
CA ASP A 33 8.24 13.30 10.82
C ASP A 33 6.74 13.01 11.08
N HIS A 34 5.95 12.67 10.06
CA HIS A 34 4.55 12.28 10.22
C HIS A 34 4.05 11.34 9.11
N ASP A 35 2.89 10.74 9.34
CA ASP A 35 2.21 9.86 8.39
C ASP A 35 1.80 10.59 7.10
N GLY A 36 1.69 9.80 6.04
CA GLY A 36 1.14 10.26 4.77
C GLY A 36 -0.33 10.62 4.89
N LEU A 37 -0.74 11.64 4.14
CA LEU A 37 -2.10 12.14 4.16
C LEU A 37 -3.03 11.18 3.38
N THR A 38 -4.06 10.65 4.05
CA THR A 38 -5.13 9.87 3.41
C THR A 38 -5.96 10.79 2.51
N GLY A 39 -6.20 10.38 1.26
CA GLY A 39 -6.99 11.18 0.31
C GLY A 39 -6.30 12.45 -0.18
N SER A 40 -4.97 12.56 -0.08
CA SER A 40 -4.22 13.73 -0.57
C SER A 40 -4.11 13.83 -2.09
N GLY A 41 -4.48 12.74 -2.79
CA GLY A 41 -4.50 12.65 -4.24
C GLY A 41 -3.14 12.46 -4.88
N ASP A 42 -3.15 12.54 -6.20
CA ASP A 42 -1.98 12.31 -7.02
C ASP A 42 -1.00 13.50 -6.98
N PHE A 43 0.29 13.20 -7.12
CA PHE A 43 1.38 14.20 -7.09
C PHE A 43 1.22 15.36 -8.09
N CYS A 44 0.46 15.15 -9.18
CA CYS A 44 0.20 16.16 -10.21
C CYS A 44 -0.95 17.12 -9.85
N ALA A 45 -1.72 16.82 -8.80
CA ALA A 45 -2.87 17.61 -8.36
C ALA A 45 -2.83 17.79 -6.82
N PRO A 46 -2.04 18.74 -6.31
CA PRO A 46 -1.71 18.85 -4.87
C PRO A 46 -2.87 19.30 -3.96
N ARG A 47 -4.02 19.67 -4.54
CA ARG A 47 -5.24 20.04 -3.82
C ARG A 47 -6.43 19.37 -4.50
N PRO A 48 -6.51 18.03 -4.46
CA PRO A 48 -7.60 17.34 -5.13
C PRO A 48 -8.91 17.61 -4.40
N THR A 49 -10.00 17.55 -5.15
CA THR A 49 -11.34 17.44 -4.61
C THR A 49 -12.07 16.40 -5.44
N ILE A 50 -12.64 15.40 -4.78
CA ILE A 50 -13.51 14.42 -5.44
C ILE A 50 -14.95 14.90 -5.35
N THR A 51 -15.73 14.66 -6.41
CA THR A 51 -17.12 15.09 -6.48
C THR A 51 -17.98 14.37 -5.45
N ASN A 52 -19.08 14.99 -5.01
CA ASN A 52 -20.07 14.30 -4.18
C ASN A 52 -20.73 13.16 -4.95
N VAL A 53 -20.95 12.03 -4.29
CA VAL A 53 -21.64 10.87 -4.90
C VAL A 53 -23.04 11.25 -5.38
N GLU A 54 -23.78 12.03 -4.58
CA GLU A 54 -25.11 12.54 -4.93
C GLU A 54 -25.11 13.36 -6.23
N THR A 55 -24.04 14.12 -6.48
CA THR A 55 -23.91 14.89 -7.72
C THR A 55 -23.66 13.97 -8.92
N HIS A 56 -22.88 12.91 -8.75
CA HIS A 56 -22.69 11.91 -9.80
C HIS A 56 -23.99 11.15 -10.11
N GLU A 57 -24.74 10.74 -9.08
CA GLU A 57 -26.00 9.99 -9.23
C GLU A 57 -27.15 10.87 -9.77
N ALA A 58 -27.19 12.15 -9.40
CA ALA A 58 -28.20 13.07 -9.91
C ALA A 58 -28.02 13.38 -11.42
N ASN A 59 -26.77 13.40 -11.90
CA ASN A 59 -26.45 13.78 -13.27
C ASN A 59 -26.09 12.59 -14.18
N GLY A 60 -26.15 11.36 -13.67
CA GLY A 60 -25.74 10.17 -14.41
C GLY A 60 -26.60 8.94 -14.08
N PRO A 61 -26.67 7.97 -15.00
CA PRO A 61 -27.39 6.71 -14.79
C PRO A 61 -26.57 5.70 -13.97
N ILE A 62 -25.95 6.15 -12.88
CA ILE A 62 -25.10 5.32 -12.02
C ILE A 62 -25.57 5.43 -10.58
N LEU A 63 -25.35 4.37 -9.81
CA LEU A 63 -25.55 4.37 -8.36
C LEU A 63 -24.27 3.90 -7.68
N TYR A 64 -23.78 4.67 -6.72
CA TYR A 64 -22.68 4.25 -5.85
C TYR A 64 -23.22 3.27 -4.81
N LEU A 65 -22.61 2.09 -4.77
CA LEU A 65 -22.88 1.09 -3.74
C LEU A 65 -22.09 1.41 -2.47
N TYR A 66 -20.83 1.82 -2.65
CA TYR A 66 -20.03 2.41 -1.59
C TYR A 66 -18.93 3.30 -2.18
N ARG A 67 -18.41 4.19 -1.33
CA ARG A 67 -17.13 4.86 -1.51
C ARG A 67 -16.49 4.98 -0.13
N SER A 68 -15.36 4.32 0.08
CA SER A 68 -14.75 4.20 1.41
C SER A 68 -13.24 4.15 1.36
N ILE A 69 -12.60 4.47 2.49
CA ILE A 69 -11.19 4.17 2.71
C ILE A 69 -11.01 2.64 2.66
N MET A 70 -9.91 2.20 2.05
CA MET A 70 -9.57 0.80 1.93
C MET A 70 -8.65 0.41 3.10
N GLN A 71 -9.10 -0.50 3.95
CA GLN A 71 -8.30 -1.03 5.06
C GLN A 71 -7.05 -1.75 4.52
N ASP A 72 -5.92 -1.63 5.22
CA ASP A 72 -4.62 -2.25 4.88
C ASP A 72 -4.03 -1.77 3.54
N SER A 73 -4.35 -0.54 3.14
CA SER A 73 -3.88 0.02 1.87
C SER A 73 -2.64 0.92 1.97
N ALA A 74 -2.36 1.48 3.15
CA ALA A 74 -1.20 2.33 3.38
C ALA A 74 0.10 1.52 3.39
N GLY A 75 1.12 2.00 2.67
CA GLY A 75 2.45 1.42 2.73
C GLY A 75 3.04 1.59 4.13
N ALA A 76 3.49 0.49 4.71
CA ALA A 76 3.94 0.49 6.09
C ALA A 76 5.30 1.15 6.27
N GLY A 77 5.52 1.74 7.43
CA GLY A 77 6.81 2.28 7.81
C GLY A 77 6.77 2.81 9.22
N ARG A 78 7.90 3.32 9.72
CA ARG A 78 7.92 4.11 10.96
C ARG A 78 6.86 5.21 10.91
N GLN A 79 6.79 5.89 9.76
CA GLN A 79 5.60 6.64 9.35
C GLN A 79 4.94 5.88 8.21
N ARG A 80 3.62 5.64 8.30
CA ARG A 80 2.88 4.95 7.24
C ARG A 80 2.51 5.92 6.13
N GLY A 81 2.27 5.41 4.94
CA GLY A 81 1.62 6.17 3.88
C GLY A 81 0.18 6.56 4.25
N GLY A 82 -0.42 7.40 3.42
CA GLY A 82 -1.85 7.65 3.44
C GLY A 82 -2.60 6.41 2.92
N TYR A 83 -3.78 6.14 3.49
CA TYR A 83 -4.63 5.07 2.99
C TYR A 83 -5.18 5.42 1.60
N GLY A 84 -5.29 4.39 0.77
CA GLY A 84 -6.08 4.44 -0.45
C GLY A 84 -7.57 4.38 -0.14
N ALA A 85 -8.38 4.62 -1.16
CA ALA A 85 -9.83 4.49 -1.11
C ALA A 85 -10.31 3.63 -2.27
N GLY A 86 -11.58 3.24 -2.25
CA GLY A 86 -12.21 2.51 -3.33
C GLY A 86 -13.69 2.79 -3.41
N LEU A 87 -14.27 2.37 -4.51
CA LEU A 87 -15.70 2.50 -4.76
C LEU A 87 -16.22 1.32 -5.57
N ALA A 88 -17.53 1.15 -5.52
CA ALA A 88 -18.26 0.29 -6.45
C ALA A 88 -19.50 1.01 -6.95
N ILE A 89 -19.77 0.88 -8.25
CA ILE A 89 -20.96 1.44 -8.89
C ILE A 89 -21.69 0.37 -9.70
N THR A 90 -22.99 0.56 -9.87
CA THR A 90 -23.84 -0.25 -10.73
C THR A 90 -24.65 0.65 -11.68
N PRO A 91 -24.99 0.22 -12.90
CA PRO A 91 -25.94 0.94 -13.74
C PRO A 91 -27.28 1.12 -13.02
N HIS A 92 -27.83 2.33 -13.10
CA HIS A 92 -29.11 2.69 -12.46
C HIS A 92 -29.93 3.57 -13.39
N ASP A 93 -31.23 3.29 -13.52
CA ASP A 93 -32.13 3.96 -14.48
C ASP A 93 -31.64 3.93 -15.94
N THR A 94 -30.94 2.87 -16.34
CA THR A 94 -30.51 2.63 -17.73
C THR A 94 -30.36 1.13 -18.00
N ASP A 95 -30.48 0.74 -19.28
CA ASP A 95 -30.32 -0.66 -19.71
C ASP A 95 -28.85 -1.11 -19.66
N SER A 96 -27.94 -0.22 -20.03
CA SER A 96 -26.51 -0.54 -20.10
C SER A 96 -25.62 0.69 -20.05
N LEU A 97 -24.41 0.46 -19.55
CA LEU A 97 -23.28 1.39 -19.60
C LEU A 97 -22.05 0.67 -20.11
N VAL A 98 -21.04 1.46 -20.46
CA VAL A 98 -19.71 0.99 -20.79
C VAL A 98 -18.73 1.72 -19.89
N ALA A 99 -17.97 0.98 -19.10
CA ALA A 99 -16.85 1.50 -18.35
C ALA A 99 -15.56 1.31 -19.16
N MET A 100 -14.63 2.26 -19.04
CA MET A 100 -13.26 2.13 -19.52
C MET A 100 -12.32 2.52 -18.39
N MET A 101 -11.42 1.61 -18.05
CA MET A 101 -10.42 1.81 -17.00
C MET A 101 -9.06 2.08 -17.62
N VAL A 102 -8.40 3.14 -17.16
CA VAL A 102 -7.01 3.42 -17.53
C VAL A 102 -6.23 3.77 -16.27
N GLY A 103 -5.35 2.86 -15.88
CA GLY A 103 -4.48 3.08 -14.73
C GLY A 103 -3.09 2.50 -14.88
N HIS A 104 -2.24 2.89 -13.94
CA HIS A 104 -1.00 2.21 -13.58
C HIS A 104 -1.14 1.75 -12.13
N GLY A 105 -0.15 1.03 -11.58
CA GLY A 105 -0.16 0.65 -10.18
C GLY A 105 -1.20 -0.42 -9.80
N ILE A 106 -1.53 -1.32 -10.74
CA ILE A 106 -2.47 -2.45 -10.56
C ILE A 106 -1.70 -3.77 -10.47
N GLU A 107 -0.75 -3.98 -11.39
CA GLU A 107 0.07 -5.20 -11.45
C GLU A 107 1.40 -5.07 -10.68
N VAL A 108 1.77 -3.86 -10.30
CA VAL A 108 3.01 -3.51 -9.59
C VAL A 108 2.74 -2.27 -8.75
N PRO A 109 3.26 -2.13 -7.52
CA PRO A 109 3.10 -0.89 -6.78
C PRO A 109 3.87 0.25 -7.46
N ASN A 110 3.30 1.45 -7.45
CA ASN A 110 3.91 2.68 -7.96
C ASN A 110 4.26 3.66 -6.83
N SER A 111 3.72 3.46 -5.63
CA SER A 111 4.03 4.24 -4.43
C SER A 111 5.15 3.55 -3.67
N ALA A 112 6.41 3.84 -4.02
CA ALA A 112 7.56 3.24 -3.37
C ALA A 112 7.70 3.71 -1.91
N GLY A 113 8.01 2.79 -1.00
CA GLY A 113 8.48 3.14 0.33
C GLY A 113 9.94 3.58 0.31
N ILE A 114 10.35 4.36 1.32
CA ILE A 114 11.73 4.86 1.41
C ILE A 114 12.38 4.54 2.75
N PHE A 115 13.70 4.30 2.72
CA PHE A 115 14.52 4.03 3.89
C PHE A 115 14.01 2.89 4.79
N GLY A 116 13.50 1.82 4.16
CA GLY A 116 12.94 0.66 4.85
C GLY A 116 11.41 0.66 4.94
N GLY A 117 10.76 1.74 4.51
CA GLY A 117 9.31 1.74 4.32
C GLY A 117 8.89 0.83 3.16
N PHE A 118 7.68 0.30 3.25
CA PHE A 118 7.03 -0.55 2.26
C PHE A 118 6.25 0.29 1.24
N GLU A 119 5.98 -0.35 0.11
CA GLU A 119 5.16 0.20 -0.94
C GLU A 119 3.69 0.32 -0.51
N GLY A 120 2.98 1.29 -1.10
CA GLY A 120 1.52 1.38 -0.95
C GLY A 120 0.79 0.28 -1.73
N ALA A 121 -0.45 -0.01 -1.34
CA ALA A 121 -1.28 -0.98 -2.03
C ALA A 121 -1.44 -0.67 -3.53
N CYS A 122 -1.52 -1.74 -4.32
CA CYS A 122 -1.96 -1.65 -5.71
C CYS A 122 -3.46 -1.33 -5.76
N GLY A 123 -3.87 -0.66 -6.83
CA GLY A 123 -5.28 -0.58 -7.17
C GLY A 123 -5.79 -1.94 -7.64
N ILE A 124 -7.07 -2.18 -7.43
CA ILE A 124 -7.79 -3.38 -7.84
C ILE A 124 -8.93 -2.91 -8.74
N ASN A 125 -9.07 -3.49 -9.93
CA ASN A 125 -10.21 -3.21 -10.80
C ASN A 125 -10.99 -4.51 -10.99
N GLU A 126 -12.24 -4.53 -10.57
CA GLU A 126 -13.05 -5.75 -10.58
C GLU A 126 -14.44 -5.49 -11.14
N LYS A 127 -14.91 -6.41 -11.99
CA LYS A 127 -16.31 -6.52 -12.34
C LYS A 127 -16.94 -7.68 -11.54
N LEU A 128 -18.08 -7.43 -10.91
CA LEU A 128 -18.95 -8.48 -10.39
C LEU A 128 -20.02 -8.78 -11.43
N GLU A 129 -20.06 -10.03 -11.86
CA GLU A 129 -21.11 -10.53 -12.75
C GLU A 129 -22.46 -10.58 -12.02
N LYS A 130 -23.52 -10.42 -12.81
CA LYS A 130 -24.91 -10.45 -12.31
C LYS A 130 -25.23 -11.81 -11.68
N VAL A 131 -25.94 -11.76 -10.56
CA VAL A 131 -26.53 -12.96 -9.94
C VAL A 131 -28.04 -12.93 -10.16
N GLU A 132 -28.58 -13.99 -10.74
CA GLU A 132 -30.02 -14.07 -11.03
C GLU A 132 -30.85 -13.93 -9.75
N GLY A 133 -31.87 -13.06 -9.79
CA GLY A 133 -32.76 -12.81 -8.66
C GLY A 133 -32.16 -11.97 -7.52
N LEU A 134 -30.89 -11.55 -7.60
CA LEU A 134 -30.25 -10.71 -6.60
C LEU A 134 -29.87 -9.35 -7.17
N SER A 135 -30.12 -8.30 -6.38
CA SER A 135 -29.65 -6.94 -6.67
C SER A 135 -28.52 -6.59 -5.71
N PRO A 136 -27.41 -5.99 -6.18
CA PRO A 136 -26.35 -5.51 -5.30
C PRO A 136 -26.80 -4.29 -4.48
N VAL A 137 -27.83 -3.57 -4.93
CA VAL A 137 -28.34 -2.37 -4.25
C VAL A 137 -28.90 -2.72 -2.88
N GLY A 138 -28.40 -2.03 -1.85
CA GLY A 138 -28.74 -2.27 -0.44
C GLY A 138 -28.15 -3.55 0.16
N ARG A 139 -27.31 -4.29 -0.58
CA ARG A 139 -26.61 -5.49 -0.11
C ARG A 139 -25.10 -5.34 -0.12
N VAL A 140 -24.56 -4.60 -1.10
CA VAL A 140 -23.15 -4.22 -1.16
C VAL A 140 -23.06 -2.78 -0.68
N SER A 141 -22.53 -2.57 0.53
CA SER A 141 -22.39 -1.24 1.13
C SER A 141 -20.99 -0.92 1.66
N SER A 142 -20.08 -1.88 1.53
CA SER A 142 -18.69 -1.80 1.97
C SER A 142 -17.79 -2.66 1.10
N PHE A 143 -16.48 -2.50 1.28
CA PHE A 143 -15.49 -3.37 0.65
C PHE A 143 -15.63 -4.85 1.11
N ASP A 144 -16.02 -5.09 2.36
CA ASP A 144 -16.21 -6.45 2.89
C ASP A 144 -17.46 -7.11 2.31
N ASP A 145 -18.58 -6.38 2.22
CA ASP A 145 -19.79 -6.89 1.55
C ASP A 145 -19.49 -7.20 0.08
N HIS A 146 -18.73 -6.31 -0.57
CA HIS A 146 -18.28 -6.50 -1.94
C HIS A 146 -17.47 -7.78 -2.06
N ALA A 147 -16.50 -8.01 -1.17
CA ALA A 147 -15.65 -9.21 -1.13
C ALA A 147 -16.42 -10.50 -0.79
N GLN A 148 -17.61 -10.42 -0.22
CA GLN A 148 -18.48 -11.56 0.10
C GLN A 148 -19.60 -11.79 -0.93
N TRP A 149 -19.79 -10.87 -1.90
CA TRP A 149 -20.83 -11.00 -2.92
C TRP A 149 -20.73 -12.33 -3.67
N PRO A 150 -21.84 -13.08 -3.88
CA PRO A 150 -21.81 -14.44 -4.46
C PRO A 150 -21.57 -14.49 -5.98
N GLY A 151 -21.58 -13.34 -6.66
CA GLY A 151 -21.33 -13.26 -8.11
C GLY A 151 -19.88 -13.55 -8.48
N GLN A 152 -19.67 -13.98 -9.73
CA GLN A 152 -18.32 -14.18 -10.26
C GLN A 152 -17.57 -12.85 -10.27
N ARG A 153 -16.34 -12.86 -9.72
CA ARG A 153 -15.40 -11.74 -9.78
C ARG A 153 -14.52 -11.89 -11.01
N VAL A 154 -14.40 -10.81 -11.77
CA VAL A 154 -13.51 -10.71 -12.91
C VAL A 154 -12.53 -9.57 -12.65
N ASP A 155 -11.25 -9.90 -12.48
CA ASP A 155 -10.18 -8.89 -12.48
C ASP A 155 -10.06 -8.36 -13.92
N VAL A 156 -10.35 -7.08 -14.12
CA VAL A 156 -10.32 -6.45 -15.45
C VAL A 156 -8.96 -5.84 -15.77
N GLY A 157 -8.00 -5.92 -14.84
CA GLY A 157 -6.63 -5.43 -15.04
C GLY A 157 -6.54 -3.91 -15.21
N ALA A 158 -5.36 -3.45 -15.64
CA ALA A 158 -5.04 -2.02 -15.65
C ALA A 158 -5.67 -1.23 -16.81
N LYS A 159 -5.89 -1.89 -17.95
CA LYS A 159 -6.33 -1.28 -19.23
C LYS A 159 -7.20 -2.27 -20.03
N PRO A 160 -8.37 -2.68 -19.52
CA PRO A 160 -9.25 -3.66 -20.19
C PRO A 160 -9.82 -3.19 -21.54
N GLY A 161 -9.68 -1.90 -21.89
CA GLY A 161 -10.48 -1.29 -22.95
C GLY A 161 -11.91 -1.05 -22.45
N PHE A 162 -12.90 -1.42 -23.25
CA PHE A 162 -14.32 -1.25 -22.91
C PHE A 162 -14.85 -2.45 -22.12
N VAL A 163 -15.47 -2.17 -20.99
CA VAL A 163 -16.14 -3.13 -20.10
C VAL A 163 -17.63 -2.82 -20.10
N PRO A 164 -18.46 -3.61 -20.83
CA PRO A 164 -19.90 -3.47 -20.81
C PRO A 164 -20.46 -3.79 -19.41
N LEU A 165 -21.48 -3.04 -19.00
CA LEU A 165 -22.20 -3.18 -17.74
C LEU A 165 -23.69 -3.10 -17.99
N THR A 166 -24.43 -4.02 -17.39
CA THR A 166 -25.89 -4.12 -17.43
C THR A 166 -26.46 -4.14 -16.01
N GLY A 167 -27.77 -3.93 -15.89
CA GLY A 167 -28.45 -3.91 -14.59
C GLY A 167 -28.20 -5.17 -13.75
N GLY A 168 -27.64 -4.98 -12.57
CA GLY A 168 -27.28 -6.04 -11.61
C GLY A 168 -25.80 -6.43 -11.61
N GLU A 169 -25.00 -5.91 -12.55
CA GLU A 169 -23.54 -6.01 -12.53
C GLU A 169 -22.94 -4.84 -11.76
N VAL A 170 -21.72 -5.03 -11.25
CA VAL A 170 -20.99 -4.00 -10.50
C VAL A 170 -19.62 -3.83 -11.11
N ILE A 171 -19.19 -2.58 -11.32
CA ILE A 171 -17.79 -2.27 -11.53
C ILE A 171 -17.26 -1.61 -10.26
N SER A 172 -16.13 -2.10 -9.77
CA SER A 172 -15.44 -1.54 -8.63
C SER A 172 -14.01 -1.22 -9.02
N TYR A 173 -13.48 -0.19 -8.37
CA TYR A 173 -12.05 0.03 -8.42
C TYR A 173 -11.53 0.69 -7.15
N THR A 174 -10.29 0.33 -6.81
CA THR A 174 -9.56 0.90 -5.69
C THR A 174 -8.34 1.69 -6.17
N PHE A 175 -7.96 2.68 -5.37
CA PHE A 175 -6.86 3.58 -5.64
C PHE A 175 -5.69 3.24 -4.73
N GLN A 176 -4.48 3.60 -5.18
CA GLN A 176 -3.26 3.27 -4.46
C GLN A 176 -3.19 3.95 -3.10
N GLY A 177 -2.57 3.25 -2.15
CA GLY A 177 -2.05 3.88 -0.94
C GLY A 177 -0.72 4.58 -1.19
N GLY A 178 -0.30 5.38 -0.21
CA GLY A 178 1.02 6.00 -0.21
C GLY A 178 2.11 5.03 0.25
N GLY A 179 3.36 5.25 -0.17
CA GLY A 179 4.52 4.52 0.34
C GLY A 179 4.89 4.95 1.76
N GLY A 180 5.38 4.02 2.56
CA GLY A 180 5.83 4.27 3.92
C GLY A 180 7.25 4.83 4.01
N TYR A 181 7.62 5.29 5.21
CA TYR A 181 8.93 5.84 5.53
C TYR A 181 9.54 5.11 6.73
N GLY A 182 10.77 4.61 6.59
CA GLY A 182 11.49 3.94 7.69
C GLY A 182 10.98 2.52 7.97
N ASP A 183 11.74 1.75 8.76
CA ASP A 183 11.37 0.39 9.14
C ASP A 183 10.02 0.35 9.91
N PRO A 184 9.01 -0.44 9.47
CA PRO A 184 7.75 -0.61 10.17
C PRO A 184 7.87 -1.02 11.64
N LEU A 185 8.92 -1.77 12.02
CA LEU A 185 9.11 -2.19 13.41
C LEU A 185 9.50 -1.04 14.36
N GLU A 186 9.84 0.13 13.82
CA GLU A 186 10.13 1.34 14.58
C GLU A 186 8.89 2.23 14.75
N ARG A 187 7.73 1.86 14.17
CA ARG A 187 6.48 2.63 14.34
C ARG A 187 6.04 2.62 15.79
N ASP A 188 5.52 3.75 16.24
CA ASP A 188 4.93 3.89 17.56
C ASP A 188 3.75 2.92 17.77
N ILE A 189 3.73 2.24 18.92
CA ILE A 189 2.74 1.17 19.19
C ILE A 189 1.34 1.77 19.38
N ASP A 190 1.24 2.96 19.97
CA ASP A 190 -0.05 3.62 20.19
C ASP A 190 -0.63 4.09 18.84
N ALA A 191 0.22 4.58 17.92
CA ALA A 191 -0.19 4.92 16.56
C ALA A 191 -0.73 3.71 15.78
N VAL A 192 -0.06 2.54 15.87
CA VAL A 192 -0.57 1.29 15.27
C VAL A 192 -1.89 0.87 15.91
N THR A 193 -1.99 0.97 17.23
CA THR A 193 -3.21 0.65 17.98
C THR A 193 -4.37 1.55 17.57
N GLN A 194 -4.12 2.84 17.37
CA GLN A 194 -5.10 3.78 16.86
C GLN A 194 -5.57 3.42 15.45
N ASP A 195 -4.64 3.14 14.52
CA ASP A 195 -4.99 2.73 13.15
C ASP A 195 -5.87 1.47 13.12
N VAL A 196 -5.64 0.52 14.05
CA VAL A 196 -6.49 -0.68 14.20
C VAL A 196 -7.87 -0.35 14.77
N ASN A 197 -7.92 0.47 15.83
CA ASN A 197 -9.18 0.87 16.46
C ASN A 197 -10.06 1.70 15.51
N GLU A 198 -9.47 2.48 14.61
CA GLU A 198 -10.17 3.25 13.57
C GLU A 198 -10.58 2.38 12.38
N GLY A 199 -10.15 1.11 12.32
CA GLY A 199 -10.48 0.16 11.26
C GLY A 199 -9.69 0.36 9.97
N TYR A 200 -8.70 1.24 9.95
CA TYR A 200 -7.86 1.46 8.78
C TYR A 200 -6.77 0.39 8.62
N LEU A 201 -6.36 -0.23 9.72
CA LEU A 201 -5.44 -1.35 9.76
C LEU A 201 -6.13 -2.57 10.40
N SER A 202 -5.95 -3.76 9.85
CA SER A 202 -6.42 -5.00 10.48
C SER A 202 -5.42 -5.49 11.54
N GLY A 203 -5.91 -6.23 12.53
CA GLY A 203 -5.04 -6.84 13.55
C GLY A 203 -4.01 -7.82 12.96
N ASP A 204 -4.39 -8.53 11.90
CA ASP A 204 -3.51 -9.46 11.19
C ASP A 204 -2.35 -8.71 10.53
N GLU A 205 -2.65 -7.62 9.81
CA GLU A 205 -1.64 -6.79 9.15
C GLU A 205 -0.76 -6.07 10.19
N ALA A 206 -1.34 -5.62 11.31
CA ALA A 206 -0.61 -5.03 12.43
C ALA A 206 0.47 -5.99 12.99
N SER A 207 0.13 -7.25 13.20
CA SER A 207 1.04 -8.28 13.70
C SER A 207 2.06 -8.72 12.65
N LYS A 208 1.64 -8.80 11.38
CA LYS A 208 2.49 -9.22 10.28
C LYS A 208 3.58 -8.20 9.97
N VAL A 209 3.19 -6.94 9.83
CA VAL A 209 4.05 -5.87 9.27
C VAL A 209 4.72 -5.04 10.36
N TYR A 210 3.97 -4.61 11.38
CA TYR A 210 4.49 -3.76 12.46
C TYR A 210 4.95 -4.55 13.69
N GLY A 211 4.65 -5.86 13.71
CA GLY A 211 4.90 -6.74 14.83
C GLY A 211 4.06 -6.45 16.06
N VAL A 212 2.96 -5.70 15.92
CA VAL A 212 2.08 -5.32 17.04
C VAL A 212 0.99 -6.37 17.20
N VAL A 213 0.90 -6.96 18.38
CA VAL A 213 0.01 -8.08 18.67
C VAL A 213 -1.15 -7.61 19.56
N PHE A 214 -2.33 -8.15 19.31
CA PHE A 214 -3.53 -7.94 20.12
C PHE A 214 -3.95 -9.27 20.74
N ASN A 215 -4.42 -9.23 21.98
CA ASN A 215 -4.95 -10.41 22.66
C ASN A 215 -6.36 -10.75 22.17
N ALA A 216 -6.94 -11.84 22.68
CA ALA A 216 -8.28 -12.31 22.30
C ALA A 216 -9.42 -11.31 22.62
N GLN A 217 -9.16 -10.30 23.44
CA GLN A 217 -10.11 -9.23 23.78
C GLN A 217 -9.90 -7.98 22.92
N GLY A 218 -8.99 -8.01 21.94
CA GLY A 218 -8.67 -6.87 21.08
C GLY A 218 -7.81 -5.79 21.77
N VAL A 219 -7.16 -6.12 22.90
CA VAL A 219 -6.29 -5.20 23.63
C VAL A 219 -4.84 -5.45 23.21
N MET A 220 -4.09 -4.38 22.95
CA MET A 220 -2.67 -4.45 22.58
C MET A 220 -1.84 -5.17 23.66
N ASP A 221 -1.05 -6.16 23.24
CA ASP A 221 -0.17 -6.97 24.07
C ASP A 221 1.28 -6.51 23.91
N VAL A 222 1.80 -5.82 24.92
CA VAL A 222 3.17 -5.29 24.92
C VAL A 222 4.21 -6.42 24.86
N GLY A 223 4.03 -7.48 25.66
CA GLY A 223 4.99 -8.58 25.71
C GLY A 223 5.00 -9.38 24.40
N GLY A 224 3.80 -9.70 23.89
CA GLY A 224 3.65 -10.33 22.57
C GLY A 224 4.22 -9.47 21.43
N THR A 225 4.08 -8.14 21.52
CA THR A 225 4.64 -7.19 20.53
C THR A 225 6.17 -7.18 20.55
N GLU A 226 6.80 -7.16 21.73
CA GLU A 226 8.26 -7.22 21.86
C GLU A 226 8.82 -8.53 21.29
N GLU A 227 8.20 -9.66 21.63
CA GLU A 227 8.57 -10.98 21.12
C GLU A 227 8.39 -11.07 19.59
N ARG A 228 7.27 -10.55 19.08
CA ARG A 228 6.98 -10.56 17.64
C ARG A 228 7.97 -9.70 16.86
N ARG A 229 8.26 -8.48 17.32
CA ARG A 229 9.28 -7.60 16.71
C ARG A 229 10.67 -8.25 16.75
N ALA A 230 11.03 -8.91 17.84
CA ALA A 230 12.29 -9.65 17.94
C ALA A 230 12.34 -10.83 16.94
N SER A 231 11.24 -11.57 16.78
CA SER A 231 11.13 -12.64 15.78
C SER A 231 11.34 -12.11 14.36
N ILE A 232 10.66 -11.02 13.98
CA ILE A 232 10.78 -10.45 12.62
C ILE A 232 12.23 -9.99 12.36
N ARG A 233 12.91 -9.37 13.34
CA ARG A 233 14.33 -9.02 13.21
C ARG A 233 15.23 -10.23 13.03
N ALA A 234 14.99 -11.31 13.78
CA ALA A 234 15.74 -12.55 13.63
C ALA A 234 15.51 -13.19 12.25
N GLU A 235 14.27 -13.20 11.77
CA GLU A 235 13.90 -13.68 10.43
C GLU A 235 14.56 -12.86 9.31
N ARG A 236 14.71 -11.54 9.49
CA ARG A 236 15.38 -10.66 8.52
C ARG A 236 16.87 -10.94 8.41
N VAL A 237 17.52 -11.27 9.52
CA VAL A 237 18.98 -11.52 9.59
C VAL A 237 19.33 -12.97 9.26
N GLY A 238 18.38 -13.90 9.41
CA GLY A 238 18.54 -15.30 9.02
C GLY A 238 19.68 -16.00 9.76
N SER A 239 20.64 -16.56 9.03
CA SER A 239 21.82 -17.24 9.60
C SER A 239 22.88 -16.28 10.14
N SER A 240 22.75 -14.98 9.87
CA SER A 240 23.67 -13.98 10.41
C SER A 240 23.39 -13.80 11.92
N ARG A 241 24.44 -13.61 12.72
CA ARG A 241 24.27 -13.43 14.16
C ARG A 241 23.89 -11.99 14.44
N LEU A 242 22.69 -11.79 14.99
CA LEU A 242 22.36 -10.54 15.66
C LEU A 242 23.45 -10.23 16.68
N SER A 243 24.04 -9.05 16.57
CA SER A 243 25.03 -8.63 17.56
C SER A 243 24.29 -8.45 18.89
N PRO A 244 24.77 -9.03 20.00
CA PRO A 244 24.20 -8.75 21.32
C PRO A 244 24.25 -7.23 21.48
N SER A 245 23.09 -6.61 21.70
CA SER A 245 22.85 -5.16 21.63
C SER A 245 24.09 -4.31 21.96
N GLY A 246 24.79 -3.84 20.93
CA GLY A 246 25.87 -2.88 21.07
C GLY A 246 25.29 -1.47 20.99
N ALA A 247 24.64 -1.02 22.07
CA ALA A 247 24.12 0.34 22.24
C ALA A 247 23.34 0.91 21.03
N LEU A 248 22.01 0.73 21.05
CA LEU A 248 21.11 1.76 20.52
C LEU A 248 21.57 3.09 21.16
N ASN A 249 22.21 3.99 20.41
CA ASN A 249 22.97 5.19 20.86
C ASN A 249 24.52 5.13 20.76
N ALA A 250 25.12 4.35 19.87
CA ALA A 250 26.43 4.77 19.37
C ALA A 250 26.28 6.16 18.72
N LYS A 251 26.91 7.20 19.30
CA LYS A 251 26.91 8.56 18.70
C LYS A 251 27.27 8.44 17.23
N ARG A 252 26.38 8.91 16.34
CA ARG A 252 26.67 8.96 14.90
C ARG A 252 28.00 9.67 14.70
N SER A 253 29.01 8.94 14.29
CA SER A 253 30.20 9.51 13.70
C SER A 253 29.94 9.67 12.21
N GLY A 254 30.20 10.86 11.66
CA GLY A 254 30.17 11.10 10.22
C GLY A 254 28.87 11.68 9.63
N ARG A 255 28.83 11.75 8.30
CA ARG A 255 27.73 12.33 7.49
C ARG A 255 26.61 11.32 7.32
N ALA A 256 25.35 11.70 7.54
CA ALA A 256 24.21 10.82 7.31
C ALA A 256 24.02 10.52 5.81
N LEU A 257 23.78 9.24 5.46
CA LEU A 257 23.30 8.81 4.14
C LEU A 257 21.80 8.63 4.12
N THR A 258 21.29 7.94 5.15
CA THR A 258 19.87 7.67 5.36
C THR A 258 19.57 7.94 6.84
N PRO A 259 18.31 7.80 7.28
CA PRO A 259 18.00 7.83 8.71
C PRO A 259 18.78 6.80 9.51
N GLU A 260 19.18 5.65 8.94
CA GLU A 260 19.85 4.59 9.70
C GLU A 260 21.31 4.36 9.33
N LEU A 261 21.81 4.99 8.25
CA LEU A 261 23.18 4.84 7.76
C LEU A 261 23.97 6.15 7.82
N SER A 262 25.23 6.08 8.25
CA SER A 262 26.20 7.18 8.18
C SER A 262 27.51 6.77 7.51
N VAL A 263 28.21 7.76 6.92
CA VAL A 263 29.56 7.62 6.36
C VAL A 263 30.56 8.31 7.27
N ASN A 264 31.56 7.55 7.70
CA ASN A 264 32.72 8.08 8.41
C ASN A 264 33.71 8.80 7.47
N GLN A 265 34.69 9.51 8.04
CA GLN A 265 35.73 10.19 7.26
C GLN A 265 36.57 9.24 6.39
N ASP A 266 36.70 7.98 6.80
CA ASP A 266 37.37 6.91 6.07
C ASP A 266 36.50 6.29 4.96
N LYS A 267 35.33 6.87 4.66
CA LYS A 267 34.34 6.39 3.70
C LYS A 267 33.70 5.04 4.07
N THR A 268 33.82 4.61 5.33
CA THR A 268 33.13 3.43 5.84
C THR A 268 31.68 3.76 6.15
N ILE A 269 30.75 2.93 5.64
CA ILE A 269 29.32 3.04 5.94
C ILE A 269 28.99 2.23 7.20
N ARG A 270 28.23 2.84 8.12
CA ARG A 270 27.79 2.20 9.36
C ARG A 270 26.30 2.35 9.60
N CYS A 271 25.70 1.33 10.18
CA CYS A 271 24.36 1.38 10.76
C CYS A 271 24.36 2.16 12.09
N SER A 272 23.21 2.70 12.46
CA SER A 272 22.93 3.30 13.77
C SER A 272 23.23 2.38 14.96
N CYS A 273 23.16 1.05 14.77
CA CYS A 273 23.56 0.06 15.77
C CYS A 273 25.09 -0.19 15.85
N GLY A 274 25.89 0.50 15.03
CA GLY A 274 27.34 0.37 14.98
C GLY A 274 27.88 -0.70 14.02
N HIS A 275 27.02 -1.53 13.43
CA HIS A 275 27.43 -2.49 12.39
C HIS A 275 28.09 -1.76 11.21
N SER A 276 29.21 -2.28 10.72
CA SER A 276 29.98 -1.69 9.63
C SER A 276 29.76 -2.49 8.35
N PHE A 277 29.29 -1.82 7.30
CA PHE A 277 29.15 -2.39 5.96
C PHE A 277 30.46 -2.34 5.16
N GLY A 278 31.49 -1.68 5.70
CA GLY A 278 32.78 -1.50 5.04
C GLY A 278 32.85 -0.22 4.20
N PRO A 279 33.96 -0.03 3.47
CA PRO A 279 34.16 1.14 2.62
C PRO A 279 33.44 1.01 1.28
N GLY A 280 33.10 2.15 0.68
CA GLY A 280 32.53 2.21 -0.67
C GLY A 280 31.00 2.35 -0.70
N PRO A 281 30.43 2.73 -1.84
CA PRO A 281 29.02 3.12 -1.94
C PRO A 281 28.04 1.93 -1.91
N ASP A 282 28.52 0.71 -2.14
CA ASP A 282 27.69 -0.49 -2.20
C ASP A 282 27.59 -1.17 -0.82
N TRP A 283 26.82 -0.57 0.08
CA TRP A 283 26.54 -1.16 1.39
C TRP A 283 25.63 -2.40 1.31
N LYS A 284 24.86 -2.58 0.22
CA LYS A 284 23.92 -3.69 0.05
C LYS A 284 24.66 -5.03 -0.04
N ALA A 285 25.86 -5.04 -0.62
CA ALA A 285 26.73 -6.23 -0.64
C ALA A 285 27.05 -6.79 0.76
N GLY A 286 27.07 -5.93 1.79
CA GLY A 286 27.28 -6.31 3.19
C GLY A 286 26.01 -6.49 4.02
N SER A 287 24.83 -6.39 3.40
CA SER A 287 23.54 -6.47 4.10
C SER A 287 22.97 -7.90 4.11
N ALA A 288 22.05 -8.15 5.04
CA ALA A 288 21.23 -9.36 5.00
C ALA A 288 20.14 -9.15 3.94
N LYS A 289 20.22 -9.89 2.84
CA LYS A 289 19.29 -9.82 1.71
C LYS A 289 18.25 -10.92 1.77
N ARG A 290 16.99 -10.56 1.56
CA ARG A 290 15.86 -11.49 1.38
C ARG A 290 15.09 -11.15 0.12
N VAL A 291 14.48 -12.16 -0.48
CA VAL A 291 13.43 -11.99 -1.50
C VAL A 291 12.12 -12.45 -0.86
N VAL A 292 11.12 -11.58 -0.86
CA VAL A 292 9.84 -11.83 -0.19
C VAL A 292 8.67 -11.78 -1.18
N PRO A 293 7.60 -12.54 -0.94
CA PRO A 293 6.33 -12.37 -1.62
C PRO A 293 5.77 -10.95 -1.43
N SER A 294 5.11 -10.40 -2.45
CA SER A 294 4.50 -9.05 -2.37
C SER A 294 3.45 -8.91 -1.27
N VAL A 295 2.73 -9.99 -0.97
CA VAL A 295 1.76 -10.02 0.14
C VAL A 295 2.38 -9.79 1.51
N ASP A 296 3.70 -9.91 1.67
CA ASP A 296 4.40 -9.61 2.93
C ASP A 296 4.59 -8.12 3.17
N HIS A 297 4.43 -7.30 2.13
CA HIS A 297 4.45 -5.84 2.21
C HIS A 297 3.05 -5.23 2.39
N GLY A 298 2.01 -6.03 2.19
CA GLY A 298 0.62 -5.61 2.24
C GLY A 298 -0.29 -6.59 1.52
N ARG A 299 -1.43 -6.95 2.09
CA ARG A 299 -2.40 -7.87 1.44
C ARG A 299 -2.90 -7.40 0.06
N HIS A 300 -2.79 -6.10 -0.23
CA HIS A 300 -3.18 -5.47 -1.49
C HIS A 300 -1.98 -5.10 -2.39
N VAL A 301 -0.76 -5.48 -2.02
CA VAL A 301 0.43 -5.29 -2.86
C VAL A 301 0.56 -6.47 -3.83
N ARG A 302 0.79 -6.17 -5.11
CA ARG A 302 0.97 -7.16 -6.18
C ARG A 302 2.25 -6.87 -6.94
N THR A 303 2.90 -7.90 -7.46
CA THR A 303 4.07 -7.78 -8.33
C THR A 303 3.87 -8.62 -9.58
N HIS A 304 4.18 -8.05 -10.74
CA HIS A 304 4.21 -8.79 -12.00
C HIS A 304 5.18 -9.97 -11.89
N VAL A 305 4.94 -11.05 -12.64
CA VAL A 305 5.72 -12.31 -12.57
C VAL A 305 7.22 -12.15 -12.87
N GLU A 306 7.61 -11.07 -13.54
CA GLU A 306 9.01 -10.73 -13.83
C GLU A 306 9.70 -9.93 -12.71
N LEU A 307 8.95 -9.55 -11.68
CA LEU A 307 9.40 -8.68 -10.59
C LEU A 307 9.38 -9.43 -9.25
N GLU A 308 10.27 -9.03 -8.36
CA GLU A 308 10.39 -9.53 -7.00
C GLU A 308 10.64 -8.37 -6.04
N ILE A 309 10.27 -8.54 -4.77
CA ILE A 309 10.61 -7.59 -3.71
C ILE A 309 11.89 -8.06 -3.02
N ARG A 310 12.86 -7.16 -2.91
CA ARG A 310 14.14 -7.41 -2.21
C ARG A 310 14.21 -6.55 -0.97
N GLU A 311 14.40 -7.19 0.18
CA GLU A 311 14.63 -6.53 1.47
C GLU A 311 16.13 -6.55 1.79
N TYR A 312 16.68 -5.41 2.21
CA TYR A 312 18.07 -5.26 2.66
C TYR A 312 18.07 -4.79 4.11
N SER A 313 18.48 -5.68 5.01
CA SER A 313 18.48 -5.44 6.46
C SER A 313 19.89 -5.37 7.02
N CYS A 314 20.06 -4.63 8.11
CA CYS A 314 21.31 -4.60 8.87
C CYS A 314 21.56 -5.96 9.54
N PRO A 315 22.67 -6.67 9.26
CA PRO A 315 22.98 -7.94 9.92
C PRO A 315 23.15 -7.83 11.44
N GLY A 316 23.50 -6.64 11.94
CA GLY A 316 23.74 -6.40 13.36
C GLY A 316 22.46 -6.32 14.19
N CYS A 317 21.40 -5.67 13.69
CA CYS A 317 20.19 -5.36 14.45
C CYS A 317 18.86 -5.73 13.75
N GLY A 318 18.90 -6.23 12.52
CA GLY A 318 17.70 -6.60 11.76
C GLY A 318 16.81 -5.42 11.32
N THR A 319 17.30 -4.19 11.46
CA THR A 319 16.61 -3.01 10.92
C THR A 319 16.57 -3.08 9.41
N LEU A 320 15.39 -2.92 8.83
CA LEU A 320 15.21 -2.86 7.40
C LEU A 320 15.68 -1.50 6.89
N LEU A 321 16.69 -1.50 6.04
CA LEU A 321 17.36 -0.30 5.54
C LEU A 321 16.78 0.15 4.21
N GLU A 322 16.43 -0.82 3.36
CA GLU A 322 15.84 -0.57 2.05
C GLU A 322 14.98 -1.77 1.62
N SER A 323 13.87 -1.47 0.92
CA SER A 323 13.12 -2.42 0.12
C SER A 323 13.04 -1.90 -1.31
N ASN A 324 13.15 -2.80 -2.30
CA ASN A 324 12.91 -2.43 -3.69
C ASN A 324 12.15 -3.53 -4.46
N VAL A 325 11.19 -3.11 -5.26
CA VAL A 325 10.70 -3.90 -6.40
C VAL A 325 11.76 -3.92 -7.49
N SER A 326 12.25 -5.10 -7.85
CA SER A 326 13.33 -5.31 -8.80
C SER A 326 12.96 -6.37 -9.83
N ARG A 327 13.54 -6.28 -11.03
CA ARG A 327 13.41 -7.36 -12.02
C ARG A 327 14.18 -8.59 -11.56
N ILE A 328 13.58 -9.77 -11.67
CA ILE A 328 14.24 -11.04 -11.33
C ILE A 328 15.55 -11.17 -12.11
N GLY A 329 16.64 -11.47 -11.39
CA GLY A 329 17.98 -11.62 -11.95
C GLY A 329 18.74 -10.33 -12.26
N ALA A 330 18.12 -9.15 -12.12
CA ALA A 330 18.84 -7.87 -12.26
C ALA A 330 19.83 -7.65 -11.10
N PRO A 331 21.00 -7.02 -11.33
CA PRO A 331 21.92 -6.64 -10.26
C PRO A 331 21.27 -5.63 -9.30
N ASP A 332 21.78 -5.57 -8.07
CA ASP A 332 21.32 -4.61 -7.07
C ASP A 332 21.80 -3.20 -7.44
N LEU A 333 20.91 -2.20 -7.29
CA LEU A 333 21.27 -0.80 -7.52
C LEU A 333 22.10 -0.26 -6.37
N ILE A 334 23.19 0.44 -6.70
CA ILE A 334 23.99 1.21 -5.74
C ILE A 334 23.23 2.51 -5.46
N THR A 335 22.65 2.62 -4.27
CA THR A 335 21.77 3.74 -3.88
C THR A 335 22.47 4.81 -3.03
N SER A 336 23.81 4.81 -2.98
CA SER A 336 24.56 5.81 -2.21
C SER A 336 25.70 6.45 -3.00
N GLU A 337 25.95 7.72 -2.70
CA GLU A 337 27.09 8.48 -3.23
C GLU A 337 27.93 9.05 -2.07
N LEU A 338 29.22 8.73 -2.06
CA LEU A 338 30.15 9.06 -0.97
C LEU A 338 30.98 10.31 -1.22
N GLN A 339 30.50 11.22 -2.09
CA GLN A 339 31.16 12.52 -2.33
C GLN A 339 31.28 13.35 -1.05
#